data_AF-A0A0C9Z813-F1
#
_entry.id   AF-A0A0C9Z813-F1
#
_cell.length_a   1.000
_cell.length_b   1.000
_cell.length_c   1.000
_cell.angle_alpha   90.00
_cell.angle_beta   90.00
_cell.angle_gamma   90.00
#
_symmetry.space_group_name_H-M   'P 1'
#
loop_
_entity.id
_entity.type
_entity.pdbx_description
1 polymer ?
#
loop_
_entity_poly.entity_id
_entity_poly.type
_entity_poly.pdbx_seq_one_letter_code
_entity_poly.pdbx_strand_id
1 'polypeptide(L)'
;MLIHLVCLLIFEYCYFLLLNAKSLTEKDVVPLAFKEYKSSGVAATIHQAVEVAVQQHRHDVDELCQTLLQVVLENSHKLFT
;
A
#
# COMPACT_ATOMS: atom_id res chain seq x y z
N MET A 1 -12.29 -4.00 -3.46
CA MET A 1 -11.26 -3.21 -4.20
C MET A 1 -10.24 -2.58 -3.25
N LEU A 2 -10.65 -1.71 -2.32
CA LEU A 2 -9.73 -1.04 -1.39
C LEU A 2 -8.95 -1.99 -0.47
N ILE A 3 -9.60 -3.04 0.04
CA ILE A 3 -8.95 -4.12 0.82
C ILE A 3 -7.83 -4.82 0.04
N HIS A 4 -7.99 -5.02 -1.28
CA HIS A 4 -6.98 -5.72 -2.08
C HIS A 4 -5.74 -4.85 -2.30
N LEU A 5 -5.91 -3.54 -2.51
CA LEU A 5 -4.80 -2.59 -2.60
C LEU A 5 -4.01 -2.52 -1.28
N VAL A 6 -4.71 -2.43 -0.15
CA VAL A 6 -4.07 -2.36 1.18
C VAL A 6 -3.29 -3.64 1.47
N CYS A 7 -3.86 -4.81 1.15
CA CYS A 7 -3.15 -6.08 1.28
C CYS A 7 -1.89 -6.12 0.38
N LEU A 8 -1.98 -5.71 -0.88
CA LEU A 8 -0.86 -5.72 -1.82
C LEU A 8 0.34 -4.92 -1.28
N LEU A 9 0.08 -3.70 -0.80
CA LEU A 9 1.10 -2.83 -0.21
C LEU A 9 1.73 -3.40 1.05
N ILE A 10 0.93 -4.00 1.94
CA ILE A 10 1.46 -4.64 3.15
C ILE A 10 2.35 -5.83 2.77
N PHE A 11 1.97 -6.62 1.76
CA PHE A 11 2.79 -7.74 1.28
C PHE A 11 4.08 -7.29 0.59
N GLU A 12 4.04 -6.28 -0.27
CA GLU A 12 5.24 -5.69 -0.86
C GLU A 12 6.16 -5.10 0.23
N TYR A 13 5.59 -4.46 1.25
CA TYR A 13 6.36 -3.96 2.39
C TYR A 13 6.96 -5.06 3.27
N CYS A 14 6.23 -6.14 3.51
CA CYS A 14 6.78 -7.33 4.17
C CYS A 14 7.98 -7.90 3.37
N TYR A 15 7.86 -7.97 2.05
CA TYR A 15 8.92 -8.49 1.19
C TYR A 15 10.17 -7.61 1.25
N PHE A 16 10.02 -6.29 1.18
CA PHE A 16 11.12 -5.35 1.36
C PHE A 16 11.81 -5.50 2.71
N LEU A 17 11.05 -5.59 3.80
CA LEU A 17 11.60 -5.76 5.15
C LEU A 17 12.38 -7.07 5.27
N LEU A 18 11.88 -8.18 4.72
CA LEU A 18 12.60 -9.47 4.72
C LEU A 18 13.91 -9.41 3.91
N LEU A 19 13.93 -8.67 2.80
CA LEU A 19 15.15 -8.52 1.99
C LEU A 19 16.22 -7.68 2.70
N ASN A 20 15.83 -6.64 3.44
CA ASN A 20 16.76 -5.66 4.00
C ASN A 20 17.09 -5.90 5.47
N ALA A 21 16.25 -6.60 6.22
CA ALA A 21 16.50 -6.87 7.62
C ALA A 21 17.15 -8.25 7.83
N LYS A 22 18.44 -8.22 8.18
CA LYS A 22 19.26 -9.43 8.44
C LYS A 22 18.75 -10.32 9.59
N SER A 23 17.83 -9.86 10.43
CA SER A 23 17.39 -10.55 11.64
C SER A 23 15.87 -10.68 11.82
N LEU A 24 15.06 -10.18 10.88
CA LEU A 24 13.61 -10.33 10.96
C LEU A 24 13.20 -11.71 10.45
N THR A 25 12.40 -12.42 11.24
CA THR A 25 11.80 -13.67 10.79
C THR A 25 10.45 -13.41 10.10
N GLU A 26 10.00 -14.36 9.30
CA GLU A 26 8.67 -14.29 8.65
C GLU A 26 7.51 -14.08 9.64
N LYS A 27 7.69 -14.48 10.92
CA LYS A 27 6.69 -14.29 11.97
C LYS A 27 6.64 -12.85 12.50
N ASP A 28 7.76 -12.14 12.44
CA ASP A 28 7.90 -10.80 12.99
C ASP A 28 7.60 -9.72 11.95
N VAL A 29 7.74 -10.05 10.66
CA VAL A 29 7.65 -9.07 9.58
C VAL A 29 6.24 -8.57 9.34
N VAL A 30 5.22 -9.43 9.39
CA VAL A 30 3.83 -9.03 9.11
C VAL A 30 3.29 -8.06 10.17
N PRO A 31 3.44 -8.32 11.49
CA PRO A 31 3.05 -7.37 12.53
C PRO A 31 3.80 -6.03 12.43
N LEU A 32 5.11 -6.09 12.12
CA LEU A 32 5.93 -4.89 11.96
C LEU A 32 5.48 -4.06 10.75
N ALA A 33 5.33 -4.70 9.59
CA ALA A 33 4.84 -4.06 8.36
C ALA A 33 3.49 -3.39 8.58
N PHE A 34 2.58 -4.04 9.30
CA PHE A 34 1.26 -3.49 9.61
C PHE A 34 1.33 -2.26 10.53
N LYS A 35 2.23 -2.29 11.51
CA LYS A 35 2.46 -1.17 12.44
C LYS A 35 3.03 0.05 11.74
N GLU A 36 4.04 -0.14 10.90
CA GLU A 36 4.65 0.93 10.10
C GLU A 36 3.66 1.47 9.06
N TYR A 37 2.91 0.60 8.38
CA TYR A 37 1.85 1.02 7.47
C TYR A 37 0.80 1.91 8.15
N LYS A 38 0.39 1.57 9.37
CA LYS A 38 -0.55 2.39 10.15
C LYS A 38 0.04 3.71 10.62
N SER A 39 1.31 3.73 11.01
CA SER A 39 1.96 4.93 11.57
C SER A 39 2.48 5.91 10.52
N SER A 40 2.74 5.44 9.30
CA SER A 40 3.25 6.26 8.18
C SER A 40 2.23 7.25 7.60
N GLY A 41 0.95 7.17 7.97
CA GLY A 41 -0.12 7.98 7.36
C GLY A 41 -0.45 7.61 5.91
N VAL A 42 0.24 6.61 5.34
CA VAL A 42 0.00 6.10 3.99
C VAL A 42 -1.40 5.52 3.87
N ALA A 43 -1.89 4.86 4.91
CA ALA A 43 -3.26 4.33 4.93
C ALA A 43 -4.33 5.41 4.68
N ALA A 44 -4.21 6.57 5.33
CA ALA A 44 -5.15 7.68 5.15
C ALA A 44 -5.02 8.30 3.75
N THR A 45 -3.78 8.46 3.26
CA THR A 45 -3.49 9.02 1.94
C THR A 45 -4.06 8.14 0.82
N ILE A 46 -3.86 6.82 0.91
CA ILE A 46 -4.40 5.85 -0.05
C ILE A 46 -5.92 5.82 0.02
N HIS A 47 -6.51 5.83 1.21
CA HIS A 47 -7.96 5.81 1.35
C HIS A 47 -8.59 7.01 0.64
N GLN A 48 -8.06 8.21 0.87
CA GLN A 48 -8.54 9.43 0.24
C GLN A 48 -8.33 9.43 -1.28
N ALA A 49 -7.16 8.98 -1.74
CA ALA A 49 -6.86 8.92 -3.17
C ALA A 49 -7.71 7.87 -3.91
N VAL A 50 -8.02 6.74 -3.27
CA VAL A 50 -8.94 5.72 -3.81
C VAL A 50 -10.36 6.28 -3.89
N GLU A 51 -10.84 7.00 -2.87
CA GLU A 51 -12.16 7.64 -2.91
C GLU A 51 -12.27 8.62 -4.09
N VAL A 52 -11.26 9.45 -4.30
CA VAL A 52 -11.20 10.40 -5.43
C VAL A 52 -11.20 9.67 -6.77
N ALA A 53 -10.34 8.64 -6.93
CA ALA A 53 -10.25 7.88 -8.16
C ALA A 53 -11.57 7.16 -8.49
N VAL A 54 -12.23 6.58 -7.49
CA VAL A 54 -13.56 5.97 -7.66
C VAL A 54 -14.59 7.02 -8.05
N GLN A 55 -14.61 8.19 -7.44
CA GLN A 55 -15.55 9.24 -7.82
C GLN A 55 -15.37 9.70 -9.28
N GLN A 56 -14.12 9.81 -9.74
CA GLN A 56 -13.78 10.29 -11.08
C GLN A 56 -14.00 9.22 -12.16
N HIS A 57 -13.61 7.98 -11.89
CA HIS A 57 -13.51 6.92 -12.90
C HIS A 57 -14.41 5.70 -12.62
N ARG A 58 -15.44 5.81 -11.76
CA ARG A 58 -16.32 4.66 -11.44
C ARG A 58 -16.91 3.92 -12.64
N HIS A 59 -17.02 4.59 -13.79
CA HIS A 59 -17.60 4.04 -15.02
C HIS A 59 -16.54 3.61 -16.05
N ASP A 60 -15.28 3.94 -15.81
CA ASP A 60 -14.13 3.53 -16.64
C ASP A 60 -13.17 2.72 -15.76
N VAL A 61 -13.33 1.41 -15.82
CA VAL A 61 -12.59 0.47 -14.95
C VAL A 61 -11.10 0.47 -15.27
N ASP A 62 -10.72 0.68 -16.53
CA ASP A 62 -9.32 0.68 -16.95
C ASP A 62 -8.60 1.91 -16.42
N GLU A 63 -9.22 3.09 -16.56
CA GLU A 63 -8.66 4.35 -16.04
C GLU A 63 -8.65 4.38 -14.50
N LEU A 64 -9.68 3.80 -13.87
CA LEU A 64 -9.72 3.59 -12.42
C LEU A 64 -8.56 2.71 -11.95
N CYS A 65 -8.32 1.58 -12.60
CA CYS A 65 -7.24 0.67 -12.23
C CYS A 65 -5.86 1.32 -12.40
N GLN A 66 -5.64 2.07 -13.49
CA GLN A 66 -4.39 2.80 -13.70
C GLN A 66 -4.16 3.87 -12.63
N THR A 67 -5.18 4.65 -12.30
CA THR A 67 -5.10 5.69 -11.26
C THR A 67 -4.80 5.08 -9.89
N LEU A 68 -5.44 3.96 -9.54
CA LEU A 68 -5.18 3.24 -8.30
C LEU A 68 -3.76 2.70 -8.21
N LEU A 69 -3.23 2.14 -9.31
CA LEU A 69 -1.84 1.68 -9.38
C LEU A 69 -0.86 2.84 -9.17
N GLN A 70 -1.11 3.98 -9.80
CA GLN A 70 -0.28 5.17 -9.64
C GLN A 70 -0.26 5.66 -8.20
N VAL A 71 -1.42 5.72 -7.52
CA VAL A 71 -1.54 6.08 -6.10
C VAL A 71 -0.70 5.16 -5.20
N VAL A 72 -0.70 3.85 -5.50
CA VAL A 72 0.11 2.87 -4.76
C VAL A 72 1.60 3.15 -4.95
N LEU A 73 2.06 3.28 -6.21
CA LEU A 73 3.46 3.54 -6.53
C LEU A 73 3.96 4.86 -5.94
N GLU A 74 3.13 5.90 -5.99
CA GLU A 74 3.44 7.22 -5.43
C GLU A 74 3.44 7.26 -3.91
N ASN A 75 2.90 6.27 -3.20
CA ASN A 75 2.94 6.28 -1.73
C ASN A 75 3.81 5.18 -1.14
N SER A 76 4.21 4.21 -1.96
CA SER A 76 5.08 3.13 -1.55
C SER A 76 6.48 3.62 -1.15
N HIS A 77 6.98 4.70 -1.76
CA HIS A 77 8.24 5.32 -1.36
C HIS A 77 8.29 5.76 0.11
N LYS A 78 7.15 6.12 0.72
CA LYS A 78 7.07 6.54 2.13
C LYS A 78 7.17 5.36 3.09
N LEU A 79 6.96 4.14 2.60
CA LEU A 79 7.13 2.90 3.36
C LEU A 79 8.53 2.34 3.16
N PHE A 80 9.11 2.49 1.97
CA PHE A 80 10.36 1.81 1.57
C PHE A 80 11.65 2.63 1.78
N THR A 81 11.58 3.83 2.34
CA THR A 81 12.75 4.64 2.78
C THR A 81 13.01 4.47 4.27
#